data_AF-A0A9D1V926-F1
#
_entry.id   AF-A0A9D1V926-F1
#
_cell.length_a   1.000
_cell.length_b   1.000
_cell.length_c   1.000
_cell.angle_alpha   90.00
_cell.angle_beta   90.00
_cell.angle_gamma   90.00
#
_symmetry.space_group_name_H-M   'P 1'
#
loop_
_entity.id
_entity.type
_entity.pdbx_description
1 polymer ?
#
loop_
_entity_poly.entity_id
_entity_poly.type
_entity_poly.pdbx_seq_one_letter_code
_entity_poly.pdbx_strand_id
1 'polypeptide(L)'
;MKDYQKVILLMSPRLERLIREIGQCVEAKARSSYNGRESAEACVEGILRLLYAKDAFLVLREKAESIYAQLTREERYFLEYKYFRRKKVLEKEFADFSFDYCERTYYRRQRRLGEKLNSLFMRAGMTEEWFKKVFSDIPYVMGMWERVRRAGENSVLDKRAHTELRVNGAPQTENWRAV
;
A
#
# COMPACT_ATOMS: atom_id res chain seq x y z
N MET A 1 0.05 15.16 -3.27
CA MET A 1 0.74 13.94 -2.78
C MET A 1 1.77 13.54 -3.80
N LYS A 2 3.01 13.31 -3.36
CA LYS A 2 4.15 12.99 -4.23
C LYS A 2 4.09 11.52 -4.68
N ASP A 3 4.77 11.17 -5.77
CA ASP A 3 4.66 9.83 -6.36
C ASP A 3 5.22 8.72 -5.46
N TYR A 4 6.35 8.95 -4.78
CA TYR A 4 6.89 7.96 -3.83
C TYR A 4 5.93 7.67 -2.66
N GLN A 5 5.16 8.68 -2.22
CA GLN A 5 4.16 8.51 -1.16
C GLN A 5 3.03 7.61 -1.64
N LYS A 6 2.59 7.77 -2.90
CA LYS A 6 1.59 6.87 -3.50
C LYS A 6 2.11 5.44 -3.58
N VAL A 7 3.39 5.25 -3.94
CA VAL A 7 4.03 3.92 -3.97
C VAL A 7 3.97 3.27 -2.58
N ILE A 8 4.33 4.01 -1.52
CA ILE A 8 4.23 3.51 -0.14
C ILE A 8 2.80 3.08 0.21
N LEU A 9 1.79 3.92 -0.12
CA LEU A 9 0.39 3.60 0.14
C LEU A 9 -0.07 2.35 -0.64
N LEU A 10 0.34 2.20 -1.90
CA LEU A 10 0.01 1.04 -2.74
C LEU A 10 0.67 -0.26 -2.23
N MET A 11 1.86 -0.16 -1.64
CA MET A 11 2.57 -1.30 -1.06
C MET A 11 2.04 -1.75 0.28
N SER A 12 1.58 -0.79 1.10
CA SER A 12 1.25 -1.00 2.50
C SER A 12 0.41 -2.25 2.79
N PRO A 13 -0.66 -2.58 2.02
CA PRO A 13 -1.46 -3.78 2.29
C PRO A 13 -0.71 -5.10 2.11
N ARG A 14 0.37 -5.09 1.32
CA ARG A 14 1.15 -6.27 0.94
C ARG A 14 2.46 -6.39 1.70
N LEU A 15 2.87 -5.37 2.48
CA LEU A 15 4.15 -5.37 3.20
C LEU A 15 4.32 -6.60 4.10
N GLU A 16 3.31 -6.93 4.90
CA GLU A 16 3.30 -8.12 5.78
C GLU A 16 3.58 -9.43 5.01
N ARG A 17 3.01 -9.54 3.81
CA ARG A 17 3.20 -10.70 2.95
C ARG A 17 4.62 -10.70 2.35
N LEU A 18 5.06 -9.57 1.81
CA LEU A 18 6.40 -9.41 1.22
C LEU A 18 7.50 -9.72 2.24
N ILE A 19 7.40 -9.21 3.47
CA ILE A 19 8.36 -9.47 4.55
C ILE A 19 8.46 -10.97 4.86
N ARG A 20 7.32 -11.66 4.90
CA ARG A 20 7.28 -13.12 5.15
C ARG A 20 7.87 -13.92 3.98
N GLU A 21 7.47 -13.59 2.74
CA GLU A 21 7.98 -14.24 1.53
C GLU A 21 9.51 -14.08 1.40
N ILE A 22 10.04 -12.88 1.68
CA ILE A 22 11.49 -12.65 1.68
C ILE A 22 12.18 -13.49 2.76
N GLY A 23 11.59 -13.59 3.96
CA GLY A 23 12.10 -14.46 5.02
C GLY A 23 12.19 -15.93 4.58
N GLN A 24 11.14 -16.43 3.92
CA GLN A 24 11.14 -17.79 3.35
C GLN A 24 12.19 -17.97 2.25
N CYS A 25 12.39 -16.98 1.39
CA CYS A 25 13.43 -17.00 0.37
C CYS A 25 14.84 -17.05 0.98
N VAL A 26 15.08 -16.30 2.07
CA VAL A 26 16.36 -16.35 2.80
C VAL A 26 16.60 -17.73 3.38
N GLU A 27 15.61 -18.32 4.06
CA GLU A 27 15.73 -19.67 4.63
C GLU A 27 15.96 -20.72 3.54
N ALA A 28 15.21 -20.66 2.44
CA ALA A 28 15.36 -21.56 1.32
C ALA A 28 16.76 -21.46 0.70
N LYS A 29 17.24 -20.24 0.44
CA LYS A 29 18.57 -20.01 -0.14
C LYS A 29 19.68 -20.47 0.80
N ALA A 30 19.56 -20.21 2.10
CA ALA A 30 20.52 -20.70 3.09
C ALA A 30 20.56 -22.23 3.15
N ARG A 31 19.40 -22.90 3.13
CA ARG A 31 19.31 -24.37 3.10
C ARG A 31 19.86 -24.97 1.82
N SER A 32 19.68 -24.34 0.67
CA SER A 32 20.19 -24.85 -0.61
C SER A 32 21.66 -24.52 -0.87
N SER A 33 22.30 -23.71 -0.02
CA SER A 33 23.65 -23.17 -0.25
C SER A 33 24.72 -24.25 -0.49
N TYR A 34 24.60 -25.40 0.16
CA TYR A 34 25.57 -26.50 0.02
C TYR A 34 25.43 -27.31 -1.29
N ASN A 35 24.28 -27.21 -1.98
CA ASN A 35 24.00 -27.89 -3.25
C ASN A 35 24.10 -26.95 -4.46
N GLY A 36 24.40 -25.67 -4.22
CA GLY A 36 24.49 -24.66 -5.27
C GLY A 36 25.74 -24.82 -6.13
N ARG A 37 25.64 -24.42 -7.41
CA ARG A 37 26.81 -24.21 -8.28
C ARG A 37 27.42 -22.80 -8.11
N GLU A 38 26.83 -21.96 -7.25
CA GLU A 38 27.32 -20.62 -6.94
C GLU A 38 28.46 -20.68 -5.89
N SER A 39 29.36 -19.70 -5.91
CA SER A 39 30.37 -19.57 -4.85
C SER A 39 29.70 -19.24 -3.51
N ALA A 40 30.38 -19.59 -2.41
CA ALA A 40 29.90 -19.25 -1.07
C ALA A 40 29.69 -17.73 -0.92
N GLU A 41 30.60 -16.92 -1.45
CA GLU A 41 30.51 -15.46 -1.46
C GLU A 41 29.25 -14.97 -2.19
N ALA A 42 29.00 -15.44 -3.41
CA ALA A 42 27.82 -15.07 -4.19
C ALA A 42 26.50 -15.48 -3.50
N CYS A 43 26.51 -16.64 -2.83
CA CYS A 43 25.37 -17.10 -2.05
C CYS A 43 25.07 -16.14 -0.88
N VAL A 44 26.12 -15.78 -0.12
CA VAL A 44 26.03 -14.87 1.03
C VAL A 44 25.58 -13.48 0.58
N GLU A 45 26.15 -12.92 -0.49
CA GLU A 45 25.70 -11.63 -1.04
C GLU A 45 24.21 -11.64 -1.38
N GLY A 46 23.73 -12.71 -2.02
CA GLY A 46 22.31 -12.85 -2.36
C GLY A 46 21.41 -12.85 -1.10
N ILE A 47 21.83 -13.55 -0.05
CA ILE A 47 21.13 -13.58 1.23
C ILE A 47 21.13 -12.19 1.88
N LEU A 48 22.27 -11.50 1.89
CA LEU A 48 22.39 -10.15 2.46
C LEU A 48 21.48 -9.15 1.75
N ARG A 49 21.39 -9.19 0.41
CA ARG A 49 20.48 -8.33 -0.35
C ARG A 49 19.01 -8.57 0.01
N LEU A 50 18.62 -9.84 0.19
CA LEU A 50 17.27 -10.20 0.62
C LEU A 50 16.98 -9.70 2.04
N LEU A 51 17.91 -9.89 2.98
CA LEU A 51 17.79 -9.40 4.35
C LEU A 51 17.67 -7.88 4.40
N TYR A 52 18.50 -7.15 3.64
CA TYR A 52 18.41 -5.70 3.53
C TYR A 52 17.03 -5.26 3.03
N ALA A 53 16.48 -5.90 2.00
CA ALA A 53 15.14 -5.59 1.51
C ALA A 53 14.04 -5.87 2.56
N LYS A 54 14.17 -6.96 3.32
CA LYS A 54 13.26 -7.29 4.42
C LYS A 54 13.29 -6.21 5.50
N ASP A 55 14.47 -5.78 5.92
CA ASP A 55 14.65 -4.75 6.94
C ASP A 55 14.11 -3.40 6.49
N ALA A 56 14.36 -3.03 5.24
CA ALA A 56 13.77 -1.84 4.62
C ALA A 56 12.23 -1.86 4.67
N PHE A 57 11.61 -3.01 4.39
CA PHE A 57 10.16 -3.16 4.48
C PHE A 57 9.62 -3.19 5.91
N LEU A 58 10.38 -3.73 6.88
CA LEU A 58 10.02 -3.67 8.29
C LEU A 58 9.99 -2.23 8.79
N VAL A 59 11.04 -1.46 8.52
CA VAL A 59 11.12 -0.03 8.88
C VAL A 59 10.01 0.76 8.20
N LEU A 60 9.74 0.48 6.93
CA LEU A 60 8.64 1.12 6.21
C LEU A 60 7.29 0.83 6.84
N ARG A 61 7.02 -0.44 7.19
CA ARG A 61 5.76 -0.84 7.82
C ARG A 61 5.54 -0.10 9.14
N GLU A 62 6.53 -0.11 10.01
CA GLU A 62 6.45 0.55 11.32
C GLU A 62 6.18 2.06 11.19
N LYS A 63 6.93 2.74 10.31
CA LYS A 63 6.71 4.17 10.05
C LYS A 63 5.34 4.45 9.44
N ALA A 64 4.90 3.64 8.49
CA ALA A 64 3.60 3.79 7.84
C ALA A 64 2.45 3.58 8.85
N GLU A 65 2.54 2.55 9.69
CA GLU A 65 1.55 2.28 10.75
C GLU A 65 1.48 3.43 11.76
N SER A 66 2.62 3.99 12.16
CA SER A 66 2.67 5.19 13.02
C SER A 66 2.01 6.41 12.38
N ILE A 67 2.15 6.59 11.06
CA ILE A 67 1.45 7.65 10.31
C ILE A 67 -0.05 7.37 10.27
N TYR A 68 -0.48 6.14 9.97
CA TYR A 68 -1.89 5.77 9.87
C TYR A 68 -2.60 5.84 11.22
N ALA A 69 -1.89 5.57 12.32
CA ALA A 69 -2.40 5.73 13.68
C ALA A 69 -2.90 7.16 13.97
N GLN A 70 -2.28 8.17 13.36
CA GLN A 70 -2.62 9.60 13.53
C GLN A 70 -3.80 10.06 12.65
N LEU A 71 -4.31 9.20 11.77
CA LEU A 71 -5.44 9.52 10.91
C LEU A 71 -6.76 9.24 11.61
N THR A 72 -7.76 10.07 11.29
CA THR A 72 -9.14 9.83 11.73
C THR A 72 -9.71 8.60 11.05
N ARG A 73 -10.80 8.06 11.59
CA ARG A 73 -11.49 6.90 11.01
C ARG A 73 -11.92 7.17 9.56
N GLU A 74 -12.46 8.36 9.28
CA GLU A 74 -12.82 8.78 7.92
C GLU A 74 -11.61 8.84 6.96
N GLU A 75 -10.48 9.39 7.43
CA GLU A 75 -9.26 9.46 6.62
C GLU A 75 -8.70 8.06 6.31
N ARG A 76 -8.76 7.13 7.28
CA ARG A 76 -8.41 5.72 7.08
C ARG A 76 -9.35 5.05 6.08
N TYR A 77 -10.65 5.35 6.13
CA TYR A 77 -11.60 4.87 5.12
C TYR A 77 -11.20 5.32 3.71
N PHE A 78 -10.83 6.59 3.52
CA PHE A 78 -10.39 7.08 2.21
C PHE A 78 -9.10 6.41 1.71
N LEU A 79 -8.15 6.11 2.61
CA LEU A 79 -6.98 5.31 2.26
C LEU A 79 -7.36 3.88 1.87
N GLU A 80 -8.24 3.26 2.67
CA GLU A 80 -8.70 1.90 2.44
C GLU A 80 -9.43 1.81 1.10
N TYR A 81 -10.31 2.76 0.83
CA TYR A 81 -11.06 2.80 -0.40
C TYR A 81 -10.14 3.03 -1.61
N LYS A 82 -9.26 4.04 -1.57
CA LYS A 82 -8.50 4.45 -2.76
C LYS A 82 -7.27 3.59 -3.02
N TYR A 83 -6.44 3.39 -2.00
CA TYR A 83 -5.10 2.81 -2.11
C TYR A 83 -5.05 1.35 -1.69
N PHE A 84 -5.59 1.00 -0.51
CA PHE A 84 -5.38 -0.34 0.05
C PHE A 84 -6.32 -1.39 -0.54
N ARG A 85 -7.57 -0.99 -0.81
CA ARG A 85 -8.62 -1.76 -1.47
C ARG A 85 -8.88 -3.14 -0.85
N ARG A 86 -8.73 -3.29 0.47
CA ARG A 86 -9.04 -4.55 1.15
C ARG A 86 -10.54 -4.63 1.40
N LYS A 87 -11.24 -5.37 0.55
CA LYS A 87 -12.70 -5.58 0.63
C LYS A 87 -13.15 -5.97 2.04
N LYS A 88 -12.47 -6.94 2.66
CA LYS A 88 -12.79 -7.41 4.02
C LYS A 88 -12.72 -6.32 5.09
N VAL A 89 -11.84 -5.32 4.93
CA VAL A 89 -11.71 -4.21 5.88
C VAL A 89 -12.84 -3.22 5.66
N LEU A 90 -13.09 -2.87 4.39
CA LEU A 90 -14.22 -2.00 4.01
C LEU A 90 -15.54 -2.56 4.52
N GLU A 91 -15.81 -3.85 4.27
CA GLU A 91 -17.05 -4.56 4.63
C GLU A 91 -17.25 -4.82 6.12
N LYS A 92 -16.19 -4.72 6.95
CA LYS A 92 -16.28 -4.99 8.38
C LYS A 92 -16.10 -3.73 9.20
N GLU A 93 -14.94 -3.10 9.08
CA GLU A 93 -14.54 -1.95 9.92
C GLU A 93 -15.21 -0.64 9.49
N PHE A 94 -15.71 -0.58 8.26
CA PHE A 94 -16.34 0.61 7.69
C PHE A 94 -17.74 0.31 7.12
N ALA A 95 -18.39 -0.76 7.60
CA ALA A 95 -19.73 -1.14 7.15
C ALA A 95 -20.80 -0.06 7.44
N ASP A 96 -20.57 0.74 8.48
CA ASP A 96 -21.39 1.86 8.91
C ASP A 96 -21.11 3.18 8.17
N PHE A 97 -20.04 3.22 7.34
CA PHE A 97 -19.74 4.41 6.55
C PHE A 97 -20.58 4.43 5.27
N SER A 98 -21.63 5.24 5.29
CA SER A 98 -22.33 5.71 4.08
C SER A 98 -22.01 7.18 3.85
N PHE A 99 -21.57 7.53 2.65
CA PHE A 99 -21.39 8.92 2.24
C PHE A 99 -22.41 9.27 1.17
N ASP A 100 -23.19 10.32 1.41
CA ASP A 100 -23.97 10.97 0.36
C ASP A 100 -22.99 11.48 -0.71
N TYR A 101 -23.03 10.80 -1.86
CA TYR A 101 -22.02 10.90 -2.90
C TYR A 101 -22.16 12.24 -3.64
N CYS A 102 -21.36 13.23 -3.24
CA CYS A 102 -21.01 14.35 -4.09
C CYS A 102 -19.54 14.22 -4.49
N GLU A 103 -19.27 13.94 -5.77
CA GLU A 103 -17.91 13.75 -6.31
C GLU A 103 -16.96 14.87 -5.89
N ARG A 104 -17.45 16.11 -5.94
CA ARG A 104 -16.70 17.30 -5.54
C ARG A 104 -16.24 17.24 -4.10
N THR A 105 -17.10 16.78 -3.18
CA THR A 105 -16.78 16.65 -1.76
C THR A 105 -15.72 15.57 -1.54
N TYR A 106 -15.86 14.41 -2.21
CA TYR A 106 -14.87 13.33 -2.16
C TYR A 106 -13.49 13.81 -2.62
N TYR A 107 -13.35 14.39 -3.81
CA TYR A 107 -12.05 14.84 -4.32
C TYR A 107 -11.42 15.93 -3.45
N ARG A 108 -12.23 16.82 -2.86
CA ARG A 108 -11.74 17.84 -1.93
C ARG A 108 -11.19 17.21 -0.64
N ARG A 109 -11.90 16.23 -0.07
CA ARG A 109 -11.44 15.50 1.12
C ARG A 109 -10.18 14.69 0.82
N GLN A 110 -10.14 14.01 -0.33
CA GLN A 110 -8.96 13.27 -0.78
C GLN A 110 -7.74 14.17 -0.97
N ARG A 111 -7.93 15.39 -1.50
CA ARG A 111 -6.85 16.38 -1.64
C ARG A 111 -6.31 16.82 -0.27
N ARG A 112 -7.19 17.18 0.66
CA ARG A 112 -6.82 17.57 2.04
C ARG A 112 -6.08 16.43 2.76
N LEU A 113 -6.58 15.21 2.64
CA LEU A 113 -5.90 14.02 3.15
C LEU A 113 -4.50 13.86 2.53
N GLY A 114 -4.36 14.10 1.23
CA GLY A 114 -3.06 14.05 0.56
C GLY A 114 -2.08 15.11 1.02
N GLU A 115 -2.54 16.30 1.38
CA GLU A 115 -1.73 17.37 1.98
C GLU A 115 -1.30 16.99 3.42
N LYS A 116 -2.25 16.51 4.24
CA LYS A 116 -1.98 16.03 5.60
C LYS A 116 -0.98 14.87 5.60
N LEU A 117 -1.18 13.86 4.76
CA LEU A 117 -0.26 12.74 4.61
C LEU A 117 1.13 13.20 4.22
N ASN A 118 1.23 14.15 3.27
CA ASN A 118 2.53 14.71 2.91
C ASN A 118 3.25 15.31 4.14
N SER A 119 2.54 16.09 4.96
CA SER A 119 3.12 16.64 6.20
C SER A 119 3.54 15.56 7.19
N LEU A 120 2.72 14.50 7.35
CA LEU A 120 3.05 13.37 8.24
C LEU A 120 4.28 12.57 7.75
N PHE A 121 4.37 12.28 6.45
CA PHE A 121 5.55 11.64 5.85
C PHE A 121 6.81 12.47 6.07
N MET A 122 6.75 13.78 5.82
CA MET A 122 7.89 14.68 6.03
C MET A 122 8.31 14.72 7.50
N ARG A 123 7.34 14.80 8.44
CA ARG A 123 7.62 14.75 9.88
C ARG A 123 8.25 13.43 10.32
N ALA A 124 7.89 12.31 9.69
CA ALA A 124 8.47 10.99 9.95
C ALA A 124 9.87 10.78 9.30
N GLY A 125 10.41 11.80 8.63
CA GLY A 125 11.66 11.74 7.89
C GLY A 125 11.58 10.92 6.59
N MET A 126 10.38 10.60 6.13
CA MET A 126 10.14 9.81 4.92
C MET A 126 10.09 10.73 3.70
N THR A 127 11.20 11.40 3.41
CA THR A 127 11.35 12.27 2.23
C THR A 127 11.56 11.45 0.96
N GLU A 128 11.60 12.12 -0.20
CA GLU A 128 11.90 11.43 -1.46
C GLU A 128 13.36 10.94 -1.49
N GLU A 129 14.27 11.70 -0.89
CA GLU A 129 15.68 11.34 -0.74
C GLU A 129 15.83 10.12 0.16
N TRP A 130 15.10 10.07 1.27
CA TRP A 130 15.02 8.88 2.12
C TRP A 130 14.50 7.68 1.34
N PHE A 131 13.40 7.84 0.60
CA PHE A 131 12.82 6.76 -0.20
C PHE A 131 13.81 6.22 -1.23
N LYS A 132 14.50 7.09 -1.98
CA LYS A 132 15.54 6.68 -2.93
C LYS A 132 16.68 5.97 -2.24
N LYS A 133 17.19 6.50 -1.12
CA LYS A 133 18.29 5.90 -0.37
C LYS A 133 17.96 4.50 0.14
N VAL A 134 16.73 4.29 0.61
CA VAL A 134 16.32 3.01 1.19
C VAL A 134 15.97 1.98 0.11
N PHE A 135 15.31 2.41 -0.98
CA PHE A 135 14.72 1.50 -1.95
C PHE A 135 15.43 1.44 -3.31
N SER A 136 16.51 2.19 -3.55
CA SER A 136 17.24 2.20 -4.84
C SER A 136 17.63 0.81 -5.30
N ASP A 137 18.03 -0.04 -4.35
CA ASP A 137 18.59 -1.36 -4.62
C ASP A 137 17.52 -2.46 -4.62
N ILE A 138 16.24 -2.07 -4.59
CA ILE A 138 15.09 -2.97 -4.58
C ILE A 138 14.32 -2.76 -5.90
N PRO A 139 14.65 -3.53 -6.97
CA PRO A 139 14.12 -3.31 -8.32
C PRO A 139 12.58 -3.31 -8.39
N TYR A 140 11.94 -4.13 -7.55
CA TYR A 140 10.49 -4.19 -7.43
C TYR A 140 9.88 -2.82 -7.08
N VAL A 141 10.47 -2.12 -6.10
CA VAL A 141 9.97 -0.82 -5.63
C VAL A 141 10.26 0.26 -6.67
N MET A 142 11.45 0.26 -7.24
CA MET A 142 11.85 1.23 -8.26
C MET A 142 11.00 1.10 -9.53
N GLY A 143 10.74 -0.13 -9.99
CA GLY A 143 9.87 -0.38 -11.14
C GLY A 143 8.41 0.02 -10.89
N MET A 144 7.93 -0.03 -9.65
CA MET A 144 6.62 0.53 -9.30
C MET A 144 6.63 2.05 -9.25
N TRP A 145 7.68 2.65 -8.69
CA TRP A 145 7.83 4.10 -8.64
C TRP A 145 7.89 4.72 -10.04
N GLU A 146 8.62 4.10 -10.98
CA GLU A 146 8.64 4.52 -12.37
C GLU A 146 7.26 4.44 -13.04
N ARG A 147 6.51 3.35 -12.82
CA ARG A 147 5.15 3.20 -13.36
C ARG A 147 4.20 4.27 -12.84
N VAL A 148 4.23 4.52 -11.52
CA VAL A 148 3.43 5.58 -10.90
C VAL A 148 3.81 6.95 -11.45
N ARG A 149 5.10 7.22 -11.64
CA ARG A 149 5.59 8.50 -12.19
C ARG A 149 5.20 8.72 -13.65
N ARG A 150 5.23 7.67 -14.48
CA ARG A 150 4.90 7.77 -15.92
C ARG A 150 3.40 7.77 -16.21
N ALA A 151 2.64 6.91 -15.53
CA ALA A 151 1.24 6.60 -15.88
C ALA A 151 0.24 6.83 -14.72
N GLY A 152 0.72 7.33 -13.58
CA GLY A 152 -0.11 7.57 -12.39
C GLY A 152 -0.41 6.30 -11.60
N GLU A 153 -1.06 6.49 -10.45
CA GLU A 153 -1.40 5.41 -9.50
C GLU A 153 -2.37 4.35 -10.07
N ASN A 154 -3.20 4.72 -11.05
CA ASN A 154 -4.12 3.80 -11.73
C ASN A 154 -3.41 2.75 -12.60
N SER A 155 -2.13 2.92 -12.92
CA SER A 155 -1.33 1.92 -13.65
C SER A 155 -0.99 0.68 -12.81
N VAL A 156 -1.05 0.82 -11.48
CA VAL A 156 -0.74 -0.24 -10.52
C VAL A 156 -2.01 -0.84 -9.92
N LEU A 157 -3.11 -0.07 -9.94
CA LEU A 157 -4.40 -0.47 -9.40
C LEU A 157 -5.25 -1.15 -10.46
N ASP A 158 -5.91 -2.25 -10.11
CA ASP A 158 -6.87 -2.90 -11.01
C ASP A 158 -8.01 -1.93 -11.38
N LYS A 159 -8.44 -2.00 -12.65
CA LYS A 159 -9.62 -1.25 -13.12
C LYS A 159 -10.84 -1.72 -12.34
N ARG A 160 -11.57 -0.80 -11.73
CA ARG A 160 -12.87 -1.11 -11.12
C ARG A 160 -13.89 -1.32 -12.24
N ALA A 161 -14.75 -2.33 -12.11
CA ALA A 161 -16.03 -2.28 -12.80
C ALA A 161 -16.78 -1.06 -12.25
N HIS A 162 -17.05 -0.06 -13.09
CA HIS A 162 -17.97 1.05 -12.75
C HIS A 162 -19.31 0.43 -12.29
N THR A 163 -20.05 0.92 -11.31
CA THR A 163 -20.25 2.26 -10.73
C THR A 163 -20.73 2.02 -9.30
N GLU A 164 -20.50 2.94 -8.38
CA GLU A 164 -20.91 2.89 -6.95
C GLU A 164 -19.87 2.42 -5.93
N LEU A 165 -19.81 3.24 -4.89
CA LEU A 165 -18.94 3.17 -3.73
C LEU A 165 -19.68 2.45 -2.59
N ARG A 166 -20.32 1.32 -2.88
CA ARG A 166 -21.08 0.60 -1.86
C ARG A 166 -20.19 -0.38 -1.12
N VAL A 167 -20.11 -0.19 0.19
CA VAL A 167 -19.93 -1.29 1.11
C VAL A 167 -21.33 -1.75 1.53
N ASN A 168 -21.79 -2.80 0.85
CA ASN A 168 -22.92 -3.71 1.14
C ASN A 168 -24.36 -3.18 1.32
N GLY A 169 -25.29 -3.93 0.72
CA GLY A 169 -26.44 -4.47 1.47
C GLY A 169 -27.42 -3.48 2.09
N ALA A 170 -27.77 -2.40 1.41
CA ALA A 170 -29.08 -1.81 1.67
C ALA A 170 -30.15 -2.82 1.21
N PRO A 171 -31.18 -3.14 2.03
CA PRO A 171 -32.26 -3.99 1.55
C PRO A 171 -32.79 -3.38 0.26
N GLN A 172 -32.93 -4.21 -0.78
CA GLN A 172 -33.79 -3.84 -1.89
C GLN A 172 -35.11 -3.49 -1.24
N THR A 173 -35.49 -2.21 -1.29
CA THR A 173 -36.89 -1.85 -1.09
C THR A 173 -37.63 -2.62 -2.17
N GLU A 174 -38.21 -3.76 -1.77
CA GLU A 174 -39.21 -4.46 -2.56
C GLU A 174 -40.17 -3.39 -3.06
N ASN A 175 -40.30 -3.30 -4.38
CA ASN A 175 -41.22 -2.41 -5.03
C ASN A 175 -42.64 -2.90 -4.68
N TRP A 176 -43.14 -2.51 -3.51
CA TRP A 176 -44.55 -2.60 -3.17
C TRP A 176 -45.28 -1.45 -3.87
N ARG A 177 -45.51 -1.55 -5.17
CA ARG A 177 -46.63 -0.86 -5.81
C ARG A 177 -47.24 -1.75 -6.87
N ALA A 178 -48.24 -2.50 -6.42
CA ALA A 178 -49.41 -2.79 -7.24
C ALA A 178 -50.01 -1.48 -7.75
N VAL A 179 -50.34 -1.41 -9.05
CA VAL A 179 -51.70 -1.36 -9.63
C VAL A 179 -51.58 -1.81 -11.08
#